data_AF-A0A7W7Y332-F1
#
_entry.id   AF-A0A7W7Y332-F1
#
_cell.length_a   1.000
_cell.length_b   1.000
_cell.length_c   1.000
_cell.angle_alpha   90.00
_cell.angle_beta   90.00
_cell.angle_gamma   90.00
#
_symmetry.space_group_name_H-M   'P 1'
#
loop_
_entity.id
_entity.type
_entity.pdbx_description
1 polymer ?
#
loop_
_entity_poly.entity_id
_entity_poly.type
_entity_poly.pdbx_seq_one_letter_code
_entity_poly.pdbx_strand_id
1 'polypeptide(L)'
;MKIPDIFHFFQSQHHKRINSSGFTLLEVMIALAVFAVASAALITATGQNVRQSAYLENRTLAAQVARNAMEEVLSQPQWPSTGVSSEEVSMAGRKWEVLREVEATDSPHLRRIEITVSASEGHFMRFDSPRLAHLVGFKGEF
;
A
#
# COMPACT_ATOMS: atom_id res chain seq x y z
N MET A 1 83.30 -10.76 40.18
CA MET A 1 83.08 -10.25 38.81
C MET A 1 82.44 -11.33 37.95
N LYS A 2 81.11 -11.26 37.78
CA LYS A 2 80.31 -11.43 36.54
C LYS A 2 78.82 -11.55 36.92
N ILE A 3 78.03 -10.61 36.40
CA ILE A 3 76.57 -10.57 36.22
C ILE A 3 76.33 -10.86 34.72
N PRO A 4 75.17 -11.31 34.18
CA PRO A 4 73.92 -11.87 34.75
C PRO A 4 73.50 -13.22 34.10
N ASP A 5 72.33 -13.77 34.47
CA ASP A 5 71.41 -14.26 33.43
C ASP A 5 69.97 -13.85 33.74
N ILE A 6 69.50 -12.86 32.96
CA ILE A 6 68.15 -12.32 32.91
C ILE A 6 67.46 -13.04 31.74
N PHE A 7 67.07 -14.29 31.96
CA PHE A 7 66.12 -14.99 31.10
C PHE A 7 64.95 -15.44 31.98
N HIS A 8 64.05 -14.51 32.28
CA HIS A 8 62.76 -14.42 31.59
C HIS A 8 61.91 -15.67 31.89
N PHE A 9 61.13 -15.69 32.97
CA PHE A 9 59.85 -14.98 33.06
C PHE A 9 58.98 -15.05 31.79
N PHE A 10 58.94 -16.21 31.12
CA PHE A 10 57.84 -16.58 30.23
C PHE A 10 57.15 -17.81 30.83
N GLN A 11 56.11 -17.57 31.64
CA GLN A 11 54.75 -17.79 31.15
C GLN A 11 54.54 -19.23 30.65
N SER A 12 54.19 -20.15 31.58
CA SER A 12 53.34 -21.28 31.22
C SER A 12 51.95 -20.71 30.91
N GLN A 13 51.80 -20.15 29.70
CA GLN A 13 50.48 -19.91 29.13
C GLN A 13 49.86 -21.29 28.96
N HIS A 14 48.94 -21.65 29.87
CA HIS A 14 47.92 -22.63 29.56
C HIS A 14 47.18 -22.10 28.33
N HIS A 15 47.62 -22.53 27.14
CA HIS A 15 46.86 -22.37 25.92
C HIS A 15 45.52 -23.07 26.19
N LYS A 16 44.51 -22.28 26.55
CA LYS A 16 43.12 -22.69 26.59
C LYS A 16 42.84 -23.12 25.16
N ARG A 17 42.98 -24.42 24.87
CA ARG A 17 42.67 -24.97 23.57
C ARG A 17 41.22 -24.60 23.32
N ILE A 18 41.01 -23.64 22.44
CA ILE A 18 39.69 -23.40 21.88
C ILE A 18 39.39 -24.70 21.15
N ASN A 19 38.50 -25.51 21.72
CA ASN A 19 38.06 -26.72 21.07
C ASN A 19 37.35 -26.29 19.77
N SER A 20 38.02 -26.50 18.65
CA SER A 20 37.46 -26.32 17.32
C SER A 20 36.52 -27.49 17.03
N SER A 21 35.33 -27.49 17.64
CA SER A 21 34.25 -28.40 17.25
C SER A 21 33.71 -27.96 15.88
N GLY A 22 33.87 -28.80 14.87
CA GLY A 22 33.23 -28.61 13.56
C GLY A 22 31.71 -28.84 13.65
N PHE A 23 30.95 -28.17 12.80
CA PHE A 23 29.50 -28.35 12.70
C PHE A 23 29.14 -29.76 12.23
N THR A 24 28.09 -30.33 12.81
CA THR A 24 27.56 -31.61 12.35
C THR A 24 26.65 -31.41 11.14
N LEU A 25 26.48 -32.45 10.31
CA LEU A 25 25.54 -32.42 9.19
C LEU A 25 24.10 -32.08 9.66
N LEU A 26 23.69 -32.67 10.78
CA LEU A 26 22.37 -32.46 11.38
C LEU A 26 22.14 -30.97 11.73
N GLU A 27 23.16 -30.30 12.24
CA GLU A 27 23.08 -28.90 12.66
C GLU A 27 22.92 -27.95 11.46
N VAL A 28 23.65 -28.21 10.38
CA VAL A 28 23.47 -27.45 9.12
C VAL A 28 22.10 -27.71 8.51
N MET A 29 21.60 -28.96 8.54
CA MET A 29 20.26 -29.29 8.06
C MET A 29 19.17 -28.58 8.87
N ILE A 30 19.27 -28.58 10.20
CA ILE A 30 18.33 -27.89 11.08
C ILE A 30 18.39 -26.38 10.83
N ALA A 31 19.60 -25.81 10.74
CA ALA A 31 19.78 -24.38 10.48
C ALA A 31 19.14 -23.96 9.14
N LEU A 32 19.33 -24.75 8.08
CA LEU A 32 18.70 -24.52 6.79
C LEU A 32 17.18 -24.67 6.85
N ALA A 33 16.66 -25.66 7.58
CA ALA A 33 15.22 -25.85 7.73
C ALA A 33 14.57 -24.63 8.43
N VAL A 34 15.14 -24.17 9.54
CA VAL A 34 14.65 -22.99 10.27
C VAL A 34 14.78 -21.74 9.40
N PHE A 35 15.92 -21.58 8.71
CA PHE A 35 16.16 -20.44 7.81
C PHE A 35 15.16 -20.41 6.65
N ALA A 36 14.86 -21.56 6.05
CA ALA A 36 13.89 -21.66 4.95
C ALA A 36 12.49 -21.23 5.40
N VAL A 37 12.04 -21.68 6.57
CA VAL A 37 10.73 -21.29 7.13
C VAL A 37 10.71 -19.79 7.44
N ALA A 38 11.75 -19.25 8.09
CA ALA A 38 11.84 -17.82 8.38
C ALA A 38 11.82 -16.98 7.10
N SER A 39 12.56 -17.38 6.07
CA SER A 39 12.61 -16.71 4.77
C SER A 39 11.25 -16.74 4.06
N ALA A 40 10.55 -17.88 4.08
CA ALA A 40 9.22 -18.01 3.50
C ALA A 40 8.20 -17.07 4.17
N ALA A 41 8.27 -16.94 5.50
CA ALA A 41 7.44 -16.00 6.24
C ALA A 41 7.75 -14.55 5.84
N LEU A 42 9.04 -14.19 5.74
CA LEU A 42 9.46 -12.85 5.32
C LEU A 42 9.03 -12.49 3.89
N ILE A 43 9.17 -13.41 2.94
CA ILE A 43 8.70 -13.22 1.56
C ILE A 43 7.20 -12.97 1.54
N THR A 44 6.44 -13.78 2.30
CA THR A 44 4.99 -13.63 2.39
C THR A 44 4.59 -12.27 2.97
N ALA A 45 5.21 -11.88 4.09
CA ALA A 45 4.98 -10.59 4.73
C ALA A 45 5.33 -9.42 3.82
N THR A 46 6.45 -9.51 3.10
CA THR A 46 6.87 -8.48 2.12
C THR A 46 5.88 -8.39 0.97
N GLY A 47 5.44 -9.53 0.43
CA GLY A 47 4.41 -9.58 -0.60
C GLY A 47 3.08 -8.96 -0.15
N GLN A 48 2.69 -9.14 1.11
CA GLN A 48 1.50 -8.49 1.68
C GLN A 48 1.68 -6.96 1.75
N ASN A 49 2.83 -6.47 2.20
CA ASN A 49 3.13 -5.03 2.25
C ASN A 49 3.07 -4.39 0.86
N VAL A 50 3.64 -5.02 -0.17
CA VAL A 50 3.57 -4.51 -1.55
C VAL A 50 2.13 -4.42 -2.04
N ARG A 51 1.30 -5.46 -1.80
CA ARG A 51 -0.12 -5.43 -2.18
C ARG A 51 -0.89 -4.33 -1.45
N GLN A 52 -0.61 -4.14 -0.16
CA GLN A 52 -1.24 -3.08 0.64
C GLN A 52 -0.86 -1.69 0.12
N SER A 53 0.41 -1.48 -0.21
CA SER A 53 0.89 -0.21 -0.79
C SER A 53 0.16 0.11 -2.10
N ALA A 54 0.07 -0.86 -3.01
CA ALA A 54 -0.66 -0.70 -4.27
C ALA A 54 -2.15 -0.41 -4.06
N TYR A 55 -2.78 -1.04 -3.05
CA TYR A 55 -4.17 -0.76 -2.70
C TYR A 55 -4.36 0.67 -2.19
N LEU A 56 -3.49 1.17 -1.32
CA LEU A 56 -3.54 2.54 -0.81
C LEU A 56 -3.28 3.58 -1.92
N GLU A 57 -2.34 3.30 -2.82
CA GLU A 57 -2.10 4.11 -4.01
C GLU A 57 -3.37 4.23 -4.85
N ASN A 58 -4.04 3.10 -5.13
CA ASN A 58 -5.29 3.08 -5.90
C ASN A 58 -6.39 3.94 -5.26
N ARG A 59 -6.57 3.85 -3.93
CA ARG A 59 -7.56 4.69 -3.24
C ARG A 59 -7.21 6.17 -3.30
N THR A 60 -5.92 6.50 -3.19
CA THR A 60 -5.45 7.88 -3.25
C THR A 60 -5.72 8.49 -4.62
N LEU A 61 -5.39 7.75 -5.70
CA LEU A 61 -5.68 8.17 -7.07
C LEU A 61 -7.18 8.25 -7.32
N ALA A 62 -7.97 7.25 -6.91
CA ALA A 62 -9.43 7.30 -7.03
C ALA A 62 -10.03 8.52 -6.31
N ALA A 63 -9.49 8.90 -5.15
CA ALA A 63 -9.94 10.09 -4.42
C ALA A 63 -9.57 11.40 -5.13
N GLN A 64 -8.43 11.45 -5.83
CA GLN A 64 -8.10 12.58 -6.71
C GLN A 64 -9.07 12.66 -7.90
N VAL A 65 -9.41 11.53 -8.54
CA VAL A 65 -10.42 11.48 -9.61
C VAL A 65 -11.78 11.97 -9.08
N ALA A 66 -12.21 11.49 -7.92
CA ALA A 66 -13.48 11.89 -7.31
C ALA A 66 -13.54 13.41 -7.02
N ARG A 67 -12.44 13.99 -6.52
CA ARG A 67 -12.33 15.43 -6.30
C ARG A 67 -12.42 16.21 -7.60
N ASN A 68 -11.64 15.82 -8.62
CA ASN A 68 -11.68 16.48 -9.92
C ASN A 68 -13.09 16.43 -10.54
N ALA A 69 -13.75 15.28 -10.46
CA ALA A 69 -15.12 15.11 -10.94
C ALA A 69 -16.14 15.95 -10.15
N MET A 70 -15.94 16.15 -8.85
CA MET A 70 -16.78 17.03 -8.02
C MET A 70 -16.55 18.50 -8.39
N GLU A 71 -15.29 18.90 -8.48
CA GLU A 71 -14.90 20.26 -8.86
C GLU A 71 -15.42 20.62 -10.25
N GLU A 72 -15.45 19.68 -11.19
CA GLU A 72 -16.07 19.85 -12.49
C GLU A 72 -17.56 20.21 -12.37
N VAL A 73 -18.34 19.49 -11.57
CA VAL A 73 -19.77 19.79 -11.36
C VAL A 73 -19.97 21.11 -10.61
N LEU A 74 -19.14 21.38 -9.60
CA LEU A 74 -19.25 22.57 -8.78
C LEU A 74 -18.87 23.84 -9.55
N SER A 75 -17.83 23.79 -10.39
CA SER A 75 -17.33 24.93 -11.15
C SER A 75 -18.18 25.30 -12.37
N GLN A 76 -19.00 24.37 -12.87
CA GLN A 76 -19.92 24.67 -13.97
C GLN A 76 -20.96 25.73 -13.56
N PRO A 77 -21.24 26.75 -14.38
CA PRO A 77 -22.24 27.77 -14.05
C PRO A 77 -23.68 27.23 -14.11
N GLN A 78 -23.91 26.12 -14.84
CA GLN A 78 -25.23 25.52 -14.94
C GLN A 78 -25.64 24.82 -13.65
N TRP A 79 -26.93 24.91 -13.35
CA TRP A 79 -27.56 24.13 -12.29
C TRP A 79 -27.56 22.64 -12.68
N PRO A 80 -27.04 21.73 -11.84
CA PRO A 80 -26.92 20.32 -12.21
C PRO A 80 -28.32 19.68 -12.27
N SER A 81 -28.60 19.03 -13.40
CA SER A 81 -29.81 18.21 -13.55
C SER A 81 -29.74 17.01 -12.62
N THR A 82 -30.89 16.63 -12.07
CA THR A 82 -31.01 15.41 -11.27
C THR A 82 -30.88 14.18 -12.14
N GLY A 83 -30.33 13.10 -11.59
CA GLY A 83 -30.18 11.82 -12.27
C GLY A 83 -28.82 11.19 -12.01
N VAL A 84 -28.58 10.08 -12.70
CA VAL A 84 -27.34 9.31 -12.61
C VAL A 84 -26.63 9.36 -13.95
N SER A 85 -25.33 9.63 -13.93
CA SER A 85 -24.45 9.54 -15.10
C SER A 85 -23.17 8.76 -14.76
N SER A 86 -22.63 8.04 -15.74
CA SER A 86 -21.34 7.34 -15.61
C SER A 86 -20.42 7.79 -16.74
N GLU A 87 -19.13 7.88 -16.44
CA GLU A 87 -18.10 8.28 -17.37
C GLU A 87 -16.81 7.49 -17.11
N GLU A 88 -16.08 7.14 -18.17
CA GLU A 88 -14.73 6.61 -18.05
C GLU A 88 -13.70 7.73 -18.16
N VAL A 89 -12.84 7.87 -17.15
CA VAL A 89 -11.78 8.88 -17.07
C VAL A 89 -10.41 8.21 -17.00
N SER A 90 -9.41 8.76 -17.70
CA SER A 90 -8.02 8.31 -17.64
C SER A 90 -7.19 9.22 -16.74
N MET A 91 -6.55 8.66 -15.72
CA MET A 91 -5.64 9.41 -14.83
C MET A 91 -4.52 8.50 -14.33
N ALA A 92 -3.28 9.02 -14.30
CA ALA A 92 -2.08 8.28 -13.89
C ALA A 92 -1.87 6.96 -14.65
N GLY A 93 -2.19 6.95 -15.96
CA GLY A 93 -2.06 5.78 -16.83
C GLY A 93 -3.09 4.67 -16.57
N ARG A 94 -4.15 4.96 -15.81
CA ARG A 94 -5.21 4.01 -15.43
C ARG A 94 -6.57 4.55 -15.85
N LYS A 95 -7.50 3.65 -16.15
CA LYS A 95 -8.89 3.98 -16.44
C LYS A 95 -9.75 3.83 -15.19
N TRP A 96 -10.63 4.79 -14.97
CA TRP A 96 -11.51 4.91 -13.82
C TRP A 96 -12.94 5.04 -14.32
N GLU A 97 -13.87 4.36 -13.68
CA GLU A 97 -15.29 4.58 -13.89
C GLU A 97 -15.79 5.54 -12.79
N VAL A 98 -16.43 6.62 -13.20
CA VAL A 98 -16.93 7.69 -12.33
C VAL A 98 -18.45 7.71 -12.45
N LEU A 99 -19.12 7.25 -11.39
CA LEU A 99 -20.57 7.35 -11.26
C LEU A 99 -20.91 8.64 -10.51
N ARG A 100 -21.71 9.50 -11.13
CA ARG A 100 -22.23 10.74 -10.55
C ARG A 100 -23.73 10.62 -10.38
N GLU A 101 -24.22 10.87 -9.18
CA GLU A 101 -25.64 10.85 -8.84
C GLU A 101 -26.01 12.20 -8.25
N VAL A 102 -27.00 12.87 -8.86
CA VAL A 102 -27.49 14.18 -8.45
C VAL A 102 -28.93 14.05 -7.99
N GLU A 103 -29.16 14.36 -6.73
CA GLU A 103 -30.46 14.24 -6.07
C GLU A 103 -31.00 15.62 -5.67
N ALA A 104 -32.32 15.72 -5.72
CA ALA A 104 -33.03 16.81 -5.06
C ALA A 104 -32.88 16.70 -3.54
N THR A 105 -32.81 17.84 -2.87
CA THR A 105 -32.98 17.90 -1.42
C THR A 105 -34.33 18.52 -1.08
N ASP A 106 -34.68 18.54 0.20
CA ASP A 106 -35.88 19.24 0.69
C ASP A 106 -35.85 20.75 0.41
N SER A 107 -34.65 21.32 0.18
CA SER A 107 -34.50 22.70 -0.28
C SER A 107 -34.45 22.76 -1.82
N PRO A 108 -35.37 23.48 -2.48
CA PRO A 108 -35.43 23.57 -3.94
C PRO A 108 -34.16 24.11 -4.60
N HIS A 109 -33.41 24.95 -3.88
CA HIS A 109 -32.18 25.60 -4.34
C HIS A 109 -30.93 24.84 -3.90
N LEU A 110 -31.04 23.57 -3.50
CA LEU A 110 -29.91 22.76 -3.06
C LEU A 110 -30.00 21.36 -3.68
N ARG A 111 -28.91 20.95 -4.32
CA ARG A 111 -28.72 19.60 -4.86
C ARG A 111 -27.63 18.87 -4.08
N ARG A 112 -27.87 17.59 -3.81
CA ARG A 112 -26.85 16.66 -3.32
C ARG A 112 -26.20 16.00 -4.51
N ILE A 113 -24.88 15.97 -4.54
CA ILE A 113 -24.08 15.34 -5.59
C ILE A 113 -23.26 14.25 -4.92
N GLU A 114 -23.39 13.03 -5.40
CA GLU A 114 -22.69 11.86 -4.94
C GLU A 114 -21.79 11.35 -6.07
N ILE A 115 -20.51 11.19 -5.79
CA ILE A 115 -19.51 10.70 -6.75
C ILE A 115 -18.87 9.44 -6.21
N THR A 116 -18.94 8.38 -6.99
CA THR A 116 -18.32 7.10 -6.69
C THR A 116 -17.32 6.76 -7.79
N VAL A 117 -16.12 6.35 -7.40
CA VAL A 117 -15.04 6.00 -8.33
C VAL A 117 -14.60 4.55 -8.11
N SER A 118 -14.60 3.79 -9.20
CA SER A 118 -14.13 2.41 -9.30
C SER A 118 -13.04 2.28 -10.37
N ALA A 119 -12.25 1.22 -10.31
CA ALA A 119 -11.35 0.88 -11.41
C ALA A 119 -12.18 0.45 -12.63
N SER A 120 -11.86 0.96 -13.82
CA SER A 120 -12.47 0.47 -15.07
C SER A 120 -11.78 -0.82 -15.48
N GLU A 121 -12.36 -1.96 -15.10
CA GLU A 121 -11.89 -3.29 -15.50
C GLU A 121 -12.41 -3.68 -16.89
N GLY A 122 -12.34 -2.81 -17.90
CA GLY A 122 -12.58 -3.15 -19.32
C GLY A 122 -13.94 -3.81 -19.66
N HIS A 123 -14.87 -3.89 -18.71
CA HIS A 123 -16.16 -4.54 -18.82
C HIS A 123 -17.19 -3.64 -18.13
N PHE A 124 -17.83 -2.81 -18.95
CA PHE A 124 -18.77 -1.72 -18.63
C PHE A 124 -20.00 -2.10 -17.76
N MET A 125 -20.05 -3.30 -17.17
CA MET A 125 -21.26 -3.84 -16.52
C MET A 125 -20.95 -4.70 -15.28
N ARG A 126 -19.91 -4.38 -14.50
CA ARG A 126 -19.72 -4.98 -13.17
C ARG A 126 -20.23 -4.03 -12.09
N PHE A 127 -21.44 -4.26 -11.63
CA PHE A 127 -22.06 -3.56 -10.49
C PHE A 127 -21.37 -3.80 -9.14
N ASP A 128 -20.33 -4.65 -9.09
CA ASP A 128 -19.60 -5.03 -7.87
C ASP A 128 -18.10 -4.66 -7.91
N SER A 129 -17.71 -3.76 -8.82
CA SER A 129 -16.33 -3.22 -8.79
C SER A 129 -16.11 -2.51 -7.45
N PRO A 130 -15.01 -2.81 -6.71
CA PRO A 130 -14.79 -2.23 -5.41
C PRO A 130 -14.73 -0.70 -5.53
N ARG A 131 -15.59 -0.03 -4.76
CA ARG A 131 -15.59 1.44 -4.68
C ARG A 131 -14.30 1.89 -4.01
N LEU A 132 -13.42 2.52 -4.78
CA LEU A 132 -12.10 2.93 -4.31
C LEU A 132 -12.15 4.30 -3.63
N ALA A 133 -13.03 5.17 -4.11
CA ALA A 133 -13.35 6.45 -3.49
C ALA A 133 -14.84 6.78 -3.60
N HIS A 134 -15.28 7.60 -2.67
CA HIS A 134 -16.65 8.07 -2.55
C HIS A 134 -16.65 9.48 -1.99
N LEU A 135 -17.37 10.40 -2.60
CA LEU A 135 -17.42 11.81 -2.23
C LEU A 135 -18.85 12.34 -2.34
N VAL A 136 -19.33 13.00 -1.30
CA VAL A 136 -20.62 13.69 -1.30
C VAL A 136 -20.37 15.18 -1.20
N GLY A 137 -21.04 15.95 -2.06
CA GLY A 137 -21.02 17.39 -2.09
C GLY A 137 -22.42 17.97 -2.22
N PHE A 138 -22.53 19.28 -2.03
CA PHE A 138 -23.76 20.02 -2.21
C PHE A 138 -23.50 21.23 -3.09
N LYS A 139 -24.44 21.52 -3.99
CA LYS A 139 -24.42 22.73 -4.82
C LYS A 139 -25.69 23.51 -4.58
N GLY A 140 -25.55 24.82 -4.35
CA GLY A 140 -26.65 25.76 -4.14
C GLY A 140 -26.84 26.69 -5.34
N GLU A 141 -28.09 27.08 -5.61
CA GLU A 141 -28.45 28.04 -6.65
C GLU A 141 -28.53 29.42 -5.99
N PHE A 142 -27.50 30.27 -6.18
CA PHE A 142 -27.40 31.60 -5.59
C PHE A 142 -27.02 32.64 -6.65
#